data_AF-A0A9P4NZA1-F1
#
_entry.id   AF-A0A9P4NZA1-F1
#
_cell.length_a   1.000
_cell.length_b   1.000
_cell.length_c   1.000
_cell.angle_alpha   90.00
_cell.angle_beta   90.00
_cell.angle_gamma   90.00
#
_symmetry.space_group_name_H-M   'P 1'
#
loop_
_entity.id
_entity.type
_entity.pdbx_description
1 polymer ?
#
loop_
_entity_poly.entity_id
_entity_poly.type
_entity_poly.pdbx_seq_one_letter_code
_entity_poly.pdbx_strand_id
1 'polypeptide(L)'
;MPARMWKHGIHSFLELLRYRLPESLEFMISFIYTAYQMMSLLYETVPAFEDTWIECLGDLGRYRMAIEDEDIRDRETWAGVARFWYSKAADRSPEVGRLYHHLAILARPNGLQQLYLYSRSLTSVQIFHSARESILTLFNPLMGRSEASSSRLSKIDTYFIKTHAVLFSKEGLHEVEQLRDGFLGLLDHHIGKVTAKWREQGSYVIIANLGALYDFGNRSSLRRLFELSDNSQHSAQEPSIKTSTETSGPDPSSQISFSFTLRLFSLTTTLVLQRTGDKNVLPYVHILLSFLTSLASARKFDFREQYVGRAIFQALPCADLCSFLNALVQTDLVNSRFESKDFIRPVKGEGRPLPEDHLIRGQIWSQSAFPTDWFNESEVDDEERSIEHASTVRDRSERVLWLAYCLAIFDQWIRYDAATKSWSPIPMEDAMSANPVAVHEPEDVTMLDAPGVPKSLFEDSDASLVSEDDSAEMSILRKEARDAPAINITAGTLNIPTDKLPELQTAKDIMLPGYTVMVCDEKLLLKNQDLFQLLIERRWSIVVPQYGMRGRLVT
;
A
#
# COMPACT_ATOMS: atom_id res chain seq x y z
N MET A 1 7.50 -20.70 -13.16
CA MET A 1 8.04 -21.75 -12.28
C MET A 1 7.93 -21.36 -10.79
N PRO A 2 8.41 -20.18 -10.34
CA PRO A 2 8.28 -19.69 -8.95
C PRO A 2 6.86 -19.79 -8.39
N ALA A 3 5.92 -19.23 -9.15
CA ALA A 3 4.48 -19.42 -9.09
C ALA A 3 4.00 -20.79 -8.59
N ARG A 4 4.41 -21.86 -9.28
CA ARG A 4 3.98 -23.23 -8.97
C ARG A 4 4.67 -23.76 -7.72
N MET A 5 5.92 -23.38 -7.49
CA MET A 5 6.66 -23.77 -6.29
C MET A 5 6.02 -23.16 -5.04
N TRP A 6 5.64 -21.88 -5.08
CA TRP A 6 4.86 -21.26 -4.01
C TRP A 6 3.54 -21.99 -3.81
N LYS A 7 2.69 -22.02 -4.85
CA LYS A 7 1.33 -22.57 -4.76
C LYS A 7 1.32 -24.03 -4.28
N HIS A 8 2.07 -24.91 -4.94
CA HIS A 8 1.98 -26.36 -4.72
C HIS A 8 3.02 -26.91 -3.75
N GLY A 9 4.19 -26.25 -3.63
CA GLY A 9 5.29 -26.72 -2.80
C GLY A 9 5.32 -26.13 -1.40
N ILE A 10 4.78 -24.92 -1.22
CA ILE A 10 4.84 -24.19 0.06
C ILE A 10 3.43 -23.93 0.59
N HIS A 11 2.66 -23.11 -0.11
CA HIS A 11 1.35 -22.62 0.34
C HIS A 11 0.36 -23.76 0.60
N SER A 12 0.12 -24.67 -0.33
CA SER A 12 -0.79 -25.81 -0.11
C SER A 12 -0.41 -26.65 1.12
N PHE A 13 0.88 -26.77 1.44
CA PHE A 13 1.32 -27.51 2.61
C PHE A 13 1.20 -26.68 3.90
N LEU A 14 1.49 -25.37 3.86
CA LEU A 14 1.20 -24.45 4.97
C LEU A 14 -0.27 -24.50 5.34
N GLU A 15 -1.17 -24.50 4.35
CA GLU A 15 -2.61 -24.57 4.56
C GLU A 15 -3.07 -25.89 5.19
N LEU A 16 -2.50 -27.01 4.73
CA LEU A 16 -2.74 -28.32 5.35
C LEU A 16 -2.31 -28.33 6.82
N LEU A 17 -1.14 -27.78 7.12
CA LEU A 17 -0.63 -27.70 8.48
C LEU A 17 -1.49 -26.75 9.32
N ARG A 18 -1.85 -25.57 8.79
CA ARG A 18 -2.71 -24.57 9.44
C ARG A 18 -4.05 -25.17 9.86
N TYR A 19 -4.68 -25.97 8.99
CA TYR A 19 -5.95 -26.63 9.27
C TYR A 19 -5.88 -27.68 10.40
N ARG A 20 -4.68 -28.17 10.71
CA ARG A 20 -4.43 -29.20 11.74
C ARG A 20 -3.83 -28.63 13.03
N LEU A 21 -3.95 -27.32 13.23
CA LEU A 21 -3.57 -26.70 14.49
C LEU A 21 -4.59 -27.05 15.59
N PRO A 22 -4.14 -27.26 16.84
CA PRO A 22 -2.77 -27.07 17.33
C PRO A 22 -1.81 -28.26 17.12
N GLU A 23 -2.31 -29.43 16.71
CA GLU A 23 -1.51 -30.67 16.66
C GLU A 23 -0.33 -30.63 15.68
N SER A 24 -0.42 -29.79 14.65
CA SER A 24 0.61 -29.61 13.62
C SER A 24 1.66 -28.55 13.94
N LEU A 25 1.57 -27.85 15.08
CA LEU A 25 2.31 -26.61 15.35
C LEU A 25 3.82 -26.76 15.15
N GLU A 26 4.45 -27.77 15.76
CA GLU A 26 5.90 -28.01 15.64
C GLU A 26 6.34 -28.29 14.19
N PHE A 27 5.49 -29.02 13.44
CA PHE A 27 5.73 -29.31 12.03
C PHE A 27 5.61 -28.05 11.18
N MET A 28 4.60 -27.22 11.45
CA MET A 28 4.39 -25.95 10.76
C MET A 28 5.55 -24.98 11.00
N ILE A 29 6.00 -24.84 12.24
CA ILE A 29 7.17 -24.02 12.58
C ILE A 29 8.41 -24.53 11.83
N SER A 30 8.70 -25.83 11.91
CA SER A 30 9.85 -26.43 11.23
C SER A 30 9.80 -26.24 9.71
N PHE A 31 8.61 -26.39 9.13
CA PHE A 31 8.39 -26.19 7.70
C PHE A 31 8.61 -24.73 7.29
N ILE A 32 8.08 -23.77 8.05
CA ILE A 32 8.28 -22.34 7.76
C ILE A 32 9.76 -21.98 7.80
N TYR A 33 10.52 -22.43 8.81
CA TYR A 33 11.96 -22.16 8.86
C TYR A 33 12.71 -22.76 7.66
N THR A 34 12.37 -23.97 7.26
CA THR A 34 12.98 -24.64 6.10
C THR A 34 12.66 -23.90 4.80
N ALA A 35 11.37 -23.58 4.59
CA ALA A 35 10.92 -22.83 3.43
C ALA A 35 11.56 -21.43 3.38
N TYR A 36 11.68 -20.75 4.53
CA TYR A 36 12.31 -19.43 4.63
C TYR A 36 13.79 -19.50 4.25
N GLN A 37 14.55 -20.47 4.77
CA GLN A 37 15.95 -20.66 4.39
C GLN A 37 16.11 -20.95 2.89
N MET A 38 15.24 -21.78 2.31
CA MET A 38 15.24 -22.06 0.87
C MET A 38 14.92 -20.80 0.05
N MET A 39 13.92 -20.02 0.44
CA MET A 39 13.54 -18.79 -0.27
C MET A 39 14.64 -17.72 -0.15
N SER A 40 15.28 -17.58 1.01
CA SER A 40 16.42 -16.67 1.20
C SER A 40 17.61 -17.06 0.32
N LEU A 41 17.91 -18.36 0.21
CA LEU A 41 18.96 -18.82 -0.70
C LEU A 41 18.61 -18.52 -2.17
N LEU A 42 17.36 -18.71 -2.58
CA LEU A 42 16.91 -18.38 -3.94
C LEU A 42 16.93 -16.87 -4.21
N TYR A 43 16.56 -16.06 -3.21
CA TYR A 43 16.69 -14.60 -3.24
C TYR A 43 18.14 -14.18 -3.53
N GLU A 44 19.12 -14.79 -2.84
CA GLU A 44 20.54 -14.48 -3.02
C GLU A 44 21.15 -15.04 -4.32
N THR A 45 20.69 -16.20 -4.79
CA THR A 45 21.36 -16.94 -5.88
C THR A 45 20.64 -16.88 -7.23
N VAL A 46 19.36 -16.50 -7.25
CA VAL A 46 18.52 -16.47 -8.45
C VAL A 46 17.77 -15.13 -8.56
N PRO A 47 18.47 -14.03 -8.91
CA PRO A 47 17.90 -12.68 -8.96
C PRO A 47 16.82 -12.51 -10.02
N ALA A 48 16.72 -13.42 -11.00
CA ALA A 48 15.72 -13.36 -12.07
C ALA A 48 14.26 -13.38 -11.58
N PHE A 49 14.02 -13.82 -10.34
CA PHE A 49 12.68 -13.86 -9.73
C PHE A 49 12.66 -13.16 -8.35
N GLU A 50 13.54 -12.17 -8.18
CA GLU A 50 13.73 -11.45 -6.91
C GLU A 50 12.40 -10.99 -6.30
N ASP A 51 11.53 -10.37 -7.11
CA ASP A 51 10.23 -9.83 -6.66
C ASP A 51 9.35 -10.93 -6.05
N THR A 52 9.29 -12.10 -6.71
CA THR A 52 8.53 -13.25 -6.20
C THR A 52 9.12 -13.78 -4.89
N TRP A 53 10.45 -13.83 -4.76
CA TRP A 53 11.11 -14.31 -3.55
C TRP A 53 10.89 -13.39 -2.36
N ILE A 54 10.96 -12.08 -2.57
CA ILE A 54 10.67 -11.05 -1.56
C ILE A 54 9.26 -11.26 -1.01
N GLU A 55 8.27 -11.44 -1.88
CA GLU A 55 6.88 -11.67 -1.45
C GLU A 55 6.71 -12.98 -0.67
N CYS A 56 7.30 -14.08 -1.16
CA CYS A 56 7.26 -15.37 -0.46
C CYS A 56 7.86 -15.27 0.95
N LEU A 57 8.95 -14.52 1.12
CA LEU A 57 9.59 -14.28 2.42
C LEU A 57 8.70 -13.43 3.35
N GLY A 58 7.99 -12.45 2.80
CA GLY A 58 6.97 -11.69 3.52
C GLY A 58 5.82 -12.57 4.01
N ASP A 59 5.27 -13.43 3.14
CA ASP A 59 4.20 -14.36 3.50
C ASP A 59 4.66 -15.37 4.55
N LEU A 60 5.83 -15.98 4.40
CA LEU A 60 6.37 -16.91 5.40
C LEU A 60 6.56 -16.23 6.76
N GLY A 61 7.06 -15.00 6.77
CA GLY A 61 7.15 -14.22 8.00
C GLY A 61 5.79 -13.95 8.63
N ARG A 62 4.78 -13.63 7.81
CA ARG A 62 3.38 -13.41 8.25
C ARG A 62 2.76 -14.69 8.83
N TYR A 63 2.94 -15.85 8.19
CA TYR A 63 2.50 -17.16 8.73
C TYR A 63 3.14 -17.43 10.09
N ARG A 64 4.46 -17.26 10.21
CA ARG A 64 5.18 -17.51 11.47
C ARG A 64 4.78 -16.57 12.60
N MET A 65 4.57 -15.29 12.30
CA MET A 65 3.99 -14.33 13.23
C MET A 65 2.59 -14.77 13.67
N ALA A 66 1.79 -15.30 12.76
CA ALA A 66 0.38 -15.53 13.03
C ALA A 66 0.10 -16.76 13.88
N ILE A 67 0.96 -17.79 13.82
CA ILE A 67 0.90 -19.00 14.66
C ILE A 67 1.61 -18.85 16.02
N GLU A 68 2.31 -17.72 16.24
CA GLU A 68 2.92 -17.41 17.54
C GLU A 68 1.89 -16.81 18.50
N ASP A 69 1.51 -17.58 19.51
CA ASP A 69 0.56 -17.18 20.55
C ASP A 69 1.19 -17.05 21.94
N GLU A 70 2.36 -17.64 22.21
CA GLU A 70 2.99 -17.65 23.54
C GLU A 70 4.05 -16.56 23.72
N ASP A 71 5.04 -16.45 22.81
CA ASP A 71 6.10 -15.43 22.94
C ASP A 71 5.79 -14.18 22.10
N ILE A 72 5.34 -13.12 22.80
CA ILE A 72 5.06 -11.81 22.21
C ILE A 72 6.29 -11.23 21.48
N ARG A 73 7.51 -11.54 21.92
CA ARG A 73 8.75 -11.03 21.29
C ARG A 73 9.05 -11.74 19.98
N ASP A 74 8.84 -13.06 19.93
CA ASP A 74 8.98 -13.81 18.68
C ASP A 74 7.94 -13.35 17.67
N ARG A 75 6.71 -13.12 18.15
CA ARG A 75 5.63 -12.56 17.34
C ARG A 75 6.01 -11.20 16.75
N GLU A 76 6.54 -10.29 17.56
CA GLU A 76 6.98 -8.97 17.08
C GLU A 76 8.17 -9.08 16.12
N THR A 77 9.11 -10.00 16.39
CA THR A 77 10.26 -10.25 15.51
C THR A 77 9.79 -10.67 14.12
N TRP A 78 8.87 -11.63 14.03
CA TRP A 78 8.34 -12.10 12.76
C TRP A 78 7.41 -11.10 12.09
N ALA A 79 6.71 -10.26 12.86
CA ALA A 79 6.00 -9.10 12.32
C ALA A 79 6.98 -8.11 11.65
N GLY A 80 8.13 -7.85 12.28
CA GLY A 80 9.22 -7.05 11.73
C GLY A 80 9.80 -7.64 10.45
N VAL A 81 10.07 -8.95 10.43
CA VAL A 81 10.56 -9.66 9.22
C VAL A 81 9.55 -9.54 8.08
N ALA A 82 8.27 -9.80 8.32
CA ALA A 82 7.24 -9.68 7.30
C ALA A 82 7.12 -8.25 6.79
N ARG A 83 7.17 -7.25 7.69
CA ARG A 83 7.11 -5.83 7.35
C ARG A 83 8.27 -5.42 6.47
N PHE A 84 9.49 -5.83 6.81
CA PHE A 84 10.69 -5.58 6.00
C PHE A 84 10.52 -6.09 4.55
N TRP A 85 10.08 -7.34 4.38
CA TRP A 85 9.92 -7.92 3.05
C TRP A 85 8.79 -7.26 2.25
N TYR A 86 7.63 -6.99 2.86
CA TYR A 86 6.54 -6.32 2.13
C TYR A 86 6.85 -4.86 1.82
N SER A 87 7.59 -4.15 2.68
CA SER A 87 8.09 -2.82 2.38
C SER A 87 9.02 -2.84 1.18
N LYS A 88 9.97 -3.79 1.15
CA LYS A 88 10.87 -3.98 0.01
C LYS A 88 10.12 -4.35 -1.27
N ALA A 89 9.09 -5.18 -1.19
CA ALA A 89 8.22 -5.48 -2.33
C ALA A 89 7.50 -4.21 -2.82
N ALA A 90 6.90 -3.45 -1.89
CA ALA A 90 6.17 -2.23 -2.19
C ALA A 90 7.08 -1.15 -2.81
N ASP A 91 8.38 -1.19 -2.54
CA ASP A 91 9.32 -0.26 -3.15
C ASP A 91 9.61 -0.54 -4.61
N ARG A 92 9.54 -1.82 -4.98
CA ARG A 92 9.82 -2.30 -6.32
C ARG A 92 8.57 -2.29 -7.19
N SER A 93 7.41 -2.51 -6.58
CA SER A 93 6.10 -2.47 -7.24
C SER A 93 5.14 -1.55 -6.49
N PRO A 94 5.43 -0.23 -6.43
CA PRO A 94 4.67 0.73 -5.64
C PRO A 94 3.21 0.88 -6.06
N GLU A 95 2.87 0.48 -7.27
CA GLU A 95 1.53 0.48 -7.85
C GLU A 95 0.62 -0.67 -7.36
N VAL A 96 1.18 -1.68 -6.69
CA VAL A 96 0.47 -2.89 -6.26
C VAL A 96 -0.22 -2.69 -4.90
N GLY A 97 -1.53 -2.46 -4.93
CA GLY A 97 -2.35 -2.22 -3.74
C GLY A 97 -2.32 -3.35 -2.71
N ARG A 98 -2.09 -4.59 -3.14
CA ARG A 98 -2.05 -5.77 -2.25
C ARG A 98 -0.90 -5.71 -1.23
N LEU A 99 0.25 -5.16 -1.62
CA LEU A 99 1.41 -5.07 -0.74
C LEU A 99 1.12 -4.14 0.46
N TYR A 100 0.43 -3.03 0.21
CA TYR A 100 -0.02 -2.12 1.27
C TYR A 100 -1.13 -2.72 2.13
N HIS A 101 -1.98 -3.58 1.58
CA HIS A 101 -2.96 -4.34 2.38
C HIS A 101 -2.25 -5.25 3.39
N HIS A 102 -1.20 -5.98 2.98
CA HIS A 102 -0.42 -6.80 3.91
C HIS A 102 0.30 -5.95 4.96
N LEU A 103 0.90 -4.83 4.57
CA LEU A 103 1.48 -3.86 5.51
C LEU A 103 0.43 -3.33 6.49
N ALA A 104 -0.81 -3.10 6.06
CA ALA A 104 -1.89 -2.66 6.94
C ALA A 104 -2.18 -3.68 8.03
N ILE A 105 -2.23 -4.98 7.70
CA ILE A 105 -2.41 -6.04 8.69
C ILE A 105 -1.29 -6.02 9.75
N LEU A 106 -0.05 -5.78 9.31
CA LEU A 106 1.17 -5.74 10.13
C LEU A 106 1.35 -4.43 10.92
N ALA A 107 0.56 -3.40 10.63
CA ALA A 107 0.61 -2.11 11.33
C ALA A 107 -0.11 -2.12 12.69
N ARG A 108 -0.68 -3.25 13.14
CA ARG A 108 -1.27 -3.37 14.48
C ARG A 108 -0.21 -3.18 15.57
N PRO A 109 -0.51 -2.46 16.67
CA PRO A 109 -1.80 -1.86 17.04
C PRO A 109 -2.04 -0.42 16.53
N ASN A 110 -1.20 0.13 15.64
CA ASN A 110 -1.32 1.50 15.14
C ASN A 110 -2.53 1.66 14.18
N GLY A 111 -3.65 2.13 14.73
CA GLY A 111 -4.91 2.28 13.98
C GLY A 111 -4.86 3.35 12.88
N LEU A 112 -4.14 4.46 13.10
CA LEU A 112 -3.98 5.51 12.10
C LEU A 112 -3.18 5.00 10.89
N GLN A 113 -2.09 4.27 11.13
CA GLN A 113 -1.27 3.68 10.08
C GLN A 113 -2.02 2.56 9.32
N GLN A 114 -2.82 1.75 10.01
CA GLN A 114 -3.72 0.77 9.37
C GLN A 114 -4.67 1.44 8.40
N LEU A 115 -5.38 2.49 8.85
CA LEU A 115 -6.32 3.23 8.02
C LEU A 115 -5.63 3.82 6.79
N TYR A 116 -4.45 4.45 6.98
CA TYR A 116 -3.61 4.93 5.89
C TYR A 116 -3.27 3.83 4.88
N LEU A 117 -2.75 2.68 5.32
CA LEU A 117 -2.29 1.61 4.42
C LEU A 117 -3.46 0.95 3.68
N TYR A 118 -4.61 0.76 4.32
CA TYR A 118 -5.81 0.30 3.64
C TYR A 118 -6.32 1.33 2.63
N SER A 119 -6.36 2.62 2.97
CA SER A 119 -6.68 3.69 2.02
C SER A 119 -5.72 3.67 0.83
N ARG A 120 -4.42 3.57 1.08
CA ARG A 120 -3.37 3.47 0.05
C ARG A 120 -3.56 2.26 -0.87
N SER A 121 -3.87 1.09 -0.31
CA SER A 121 -4.19 -0.12 -1.07
C SER A 121 -5.37 0.08 -2.01
N LEU A 122 -6.38 0.84 -1.57
CA LEU A 122 -7.61 1.13 -2.31
C LEU A 122 -7.49 2.30 -3.31
N THR A 123 -6.43 3.11 -3.23
CA THR A 123 -6.13 4.22 -4.15
C THR A 123 -4.90 3.99 -5.03
N SER A 124 -4.29 2.80 -4.93
CA SER A 124 -3.21 2.36 -5.82
C SER A 124 -3.72 2.13 -7.25
N VAL A 125 -2.81 2.17 -8.24
CA VAL A 125 -3.15 1.89 -9.65
C VAL A 125 -3.76 0.49 -9.76
N GLN A 126 -3.05 -0.53 -9.25
CA GLN A 126 -3.56 -1.89 -9.13
C GLN A 126 -4.29 -2.03 -7.79
N ILE A 127 -5.58 -1.70 -7.80
CA ILE A 127 -6.44 -1.76 -6.62
C ILE A 127 -6.56 -3.18 -6.06
N PHE A 128 -6.52 -3.33 -4.73
CA PHE A 128 -6.81 -4.59 -4.06
C PHE A 128 -8.14 -4.52 -3.31
N HIS A 129 -9.23 -4.93 -3.98
CA HIS A 129 -10.59 -4.77 -3.46
C HIS A 129 -10.85 -5.48 -2.12
N SER A 130 -10.19 -6.62 -1.84
CA SER A 130 -10.33 -7.35 -0.57
C SER A 130 -9.86 -6.55 0.65
N ALA A 131 -9.14 -5.44 0.45
CA ALA A 131 -8.85 -4.48 1.51
C ALA A 131 -10.12 -3.86 2.13
N ARG A 132 -11.23 -3.78 1.38
CA ARG A 132 -12.53 -3.30 1.89
C ARG A 132 -13.14 -4.22 2.95
N GLU A 133 -12.93 -5.53 2.83
CA GLU A 133 -13.36 -6.47 3.87
C GLU A 133 -12.39 -6.45 5.05
N SER A 134 -11.08 -6.32 4.76
CA SER A 134 -10.04 -6.36 5.78
C SER A 134 -10.05 -5.12 6.70
N ILE A 135 -10.35 -3.94 6.16
CA ILE A 135 -10.45 -2.69 6.94
C ILE A 135 -11.60 -2.75 7.98
N LEU A 136 -12.61 -3.59 7.79
CA LEU A 136 -13.67 -3.79 8.79
C LEU A 136 -13.13 -4.34 10.11
N THR A 137 -11.99 -5.01 10.10
CA THR A 137 -11.31 -5.45 11.33
C THR A 137 -10.78 -4.29 12.18
N LEU A 138 -10.61 -3.11 11.59
CA LEU A 138 -10.31 -1.84 12.26
C LEU A 138 -11.59 -1.10 12.65
N PHE A 139 -12.59 -1.08 11.77
CA PHE A 139 -13.83 -0.31 11.97
C PHE A 139 -14.84 -0.96 12.91
N ASN A 140 -15.14 -2.24 12.77
CA ASN A 140 -16.18 -2.93 13.55
C ASN A 140 -15.99 -2.81 15.08
N PRO A 141 -14.76 -2.93 15.63
CA PRO A 141 -14.54 -2.72 17.05
C PRO A 141 -14.93 -1.32 17.54
N LEU A 142 -14.89 -0.30 16.69
CA LEU A 142 -15.24 1.09 17.03
C LEU A 142 -16.71 1.43 16.79
N MET A 143 -17.38 0.68 15.91
CA MET A 143 -18.80 0.85 15.61
C MET A 143 -19.70 0.08 16.59
N GLY A 144 -19.17 -0.96 17.26
CA GLY A 144 -19.89 -1.73 18.28
C GLY A 144 -20.14 -0.95 19.58
N ARG A 145 -21.18 -1.35 20.35
CA ARG A 145 -21.57 -0.74 21.63
C ARG A 145 -20.67 -1.08 22.84
N SER A 146 -19.54 -1.76 22.62
CA SER A 146 -18.66 -2.17 23.73
C SER A 146 -17.54 -1.15 23.92
N GLU A 147 -17.55 -0.42 25.02
CA GLU A 147 -16.50 0.55 25.36
C GLU A 147 -15.11 -0.09 25.53
N ALA A 148 -15.04 -1.41 25.71
CA ALA A 148 -13.80 -2.14 25.93
C ALA A 148 -12.86 -2.15 24.70
N SER A 149 -13.39 -2.10 23.46
CA SER A 149 -12.59 -2.08 22.23
C SER A 149 -11.98 -0.72 21.90
N SER A 150 -12.58 0.37 22.36
CA SER A 150 -12.07 1.75 22.19
C SER A 150 -10.86 2.04 23.09
N SER A 151 -10.67 1.27 24.16
CA SER A 151 -9.65 1.52 25.20
C SER A 151 -8.18 1.50 24.73
N ARG A 152 -7.89 0.92 23.56
CA ARG A 152 -6.52 0.78 23.03
C ARG A 152 -6.07 1.93 22.14
N LEU A 153 -7.01 2.73 21.62
CA LEU A 153 -6.71 3.84 20.74
C LEU A 153 -6.69 5.15 21.52
N SER A 154 -5.90 6.11 21.05
CA SER A 154 -5.95 7.46 21.60
C SER A 154 -7.31 8.10 21.27
N LYS A 155 -7.78 9.04 22.09
CA LYS A 155 -9.08 9.70 21.86
C LYS A 155 -9.18 10.34 20.46
N ILE A 156 -8.09 10.96 19.98
CA ILE A 156 -8.05 11.58 18.65
C ILE A 156 -8.14 10.52 17.54
N ASP A 157 -7.43 9.40 17.68
CA ASP A 157 -7.49 8.29 16.71
C ASP A 157 -8.90 7.68 16.69
N THR A 158 -9.53 7.51 17.86
CA THR A 158 -10.91 7.00 17.95
C THR A 158 -11.88 7.90 17.17
N TYR A 159 -11.83 9.23 17.35
CA TYR A 159 -12.68 10.14 16.59
C TYR A 159 -12.39 10.10 15.09
N PHE A 160 -11.12 10.12 14.69
CA PHE A 160 -10.73 10.12 13.29
C PHE A 160 -11.14 8.82 12.58
N ILE A 161 -10.79 7.67 13.15
CA ILE A 161 -11.07 6.36 12.57
C ILE A 161 -12.58 6.08 12.58
N LYS A 162 -13.32 6.46 13.64
CA LYS A 162 -14.78 6.30 13.65
C LYS A 162 -15.47 7.20 12.63
N THR A 163 -14.95 8.42 12.40
CA THR A 163 -15.45 9.29 11.31
C THR A 163 -15.30 8.60 9.96
N HIS A 164 -14.13 8.01 9.67
CA HIS A 164 -13.91 7.27 8.43
C HIS A 164 -14.72 5.97 8.36
N ALA A 165 -14.96 5.27 9.47
CA ALA A 165 -15.81 4.08 9.53
C ALA A 165 -17.24 4.40 9.10
N VAL A 166 -17.82 5.50 9.60
CA VAL A 166 -19.16 5.97 9.23
C VAL A 166 -19.22 6.42 7.77
N LEU A 167 -18.18 7.13 7.27
CA LEU A 167 -18.09 7.51 5.86
C LEU A 167 -17.99 6.30 4.93
N PHE A 168 -17.25 5.27 5.35
CA PHE A 168 -17.06 4.00 4.62
C PHE A 168 -18.34 3.18 4.56
N SER A 169 -19.00 2.94 5.70
CA SER A 169 -20.22 2.13 5.76
C SER A 169 -21.43 2.87 5.21
N LYS A 170 -21.40 4.22 5.25
CA LYS A 170 -22.53 5.11 4.93
C LYS A 170 -23.72 4.90 5.89
N GLU A 171 -23.47 4.24 7.03
CA GLU A 171 -24.43 4.00 8.10
C GLU A 171 -24.21 4.98 9.23
N GLY A 172 -25.26 5.65 9.71
CA GLY A 172 -25.13 6.61 10.82
C GLY A 172 -24.51 7.94 10.40
N LEU A 173 -24.69 8.38 9.15
CA LEU A 173 -24.13 9.64 8.61
C LEU A 173 -24.45 10.89 9.44
N HIS A 174 -25.51 10.86 10.27
CA HIS A 174 -25.85 11.94 11.20
C HIS A 174 -24.82 12.12 12.34
N GLU A 175 -24.02 11.09 12.68
CA GLU A 175 -22.97 11.17 13.70
C GLU A 175 -21.68 11.83 13.17
N VAL A 176 -21.51 11.92 11.84
CA VAL A 176 -20.23 12.34 11.21
C VAL A 176 -19.79 13.70 11.69
N GLU A 177 -20.72 14.65 11.83
CA GLU A 177 -20.37 16.01 12.25
C GLU A 177 -19.85 16.05 13.68
N GLN A 178 -20.51 15.34 14.60
CA GLN A 178 -20.07 15.26 15.99
C GLN A 178 -18.69 14.58 16.11
N LEU A 179 -18.47 13.50 15.35
CA LEU A 179 -17.19 12.78 15.36
C LEU A 179 -16.06 13.62 14.75
N ARG A 180 -16.33 14.29 13.63
CA ARG A 180 -15.44 15.26 12.99
C ARG A 180 -15.07 16.37 13.96
N ASP A 181 -16.04 16.99 14.61
CA ASP A 181 -15.80 18.12 15.51
C ASP A 181 -14.99 17.68 16.75
N GLY A 182 -15.22 16.44 17.24
CA GLY A 182 -14.39 15.82 18.27
C GLY A 182 -12.93 15.61 17.83
N PHE A 183 -12.70 15.17 16.59
CA PHE A 183 -11.36 15.06 16.01
C PHE A 183 -10.68 16.43 15.86
N LEU A 184 -11.36 17.38 15.19
CA LEU A 184 -10.83 18.71 14.90
C LEU A 184 -10.53 19.49 16.19
N GLY A 185 -11.38 19.36 17.22
CA GLY A 185 -11.17 20.00 18.52
C GLY A 185 -9.93 19.49 19.29
N LEU A 186 -9.42 18.30 18.95
CA LEU A 186 -8.19 17.73 19.53
C LEU A 186 -6.96 17.93 18.64
N LEU A 187 -7.15 18.25 17.36
CA LEU A 187 -6.11 18.20 16.33
C LEU A 187 -4.96 19.17 16.63
N ASP A 188 -5.24 20.46 16.86
CA ASP A 188 -4.18 21.45 17.08
C ASP A 188 -3.29 21.12 18.29
N HIS A 189 -3.92 20.76 19.41
CA HIS A 189 -3.21 20.34 20.62
C HIS A 189 -2.37 19.08 20.36
N HIS A 190 -2.92 18.11 19.61
CA HIS A 190 -2.21 16.89 19.26
C HIS A 190 -0.97 17.17 18.41
N ILE A 191 -1.08 18.01 17.37
CA ILE A 191 0.06 18.42 16.54
C ILE A 191 1.15 19.04 17.42
N GLY A 192 0.78 19.99 18.28
CA GLY A 192 1.71 20.63 19.21
C GLY A 192 2.35 19.66 20.21
N LYS A 193 1.64 18.60 20.61
CA LYS A 193 2.13 17.58 21.54
C LYS A 193 3.11 16.59 20.89
N VAL A 194 2.80 16.10 19.69
CA VAL A 194 3.59 15.04 19.03
C VAL A 194 4.73 15.60 18.18
N THR A 195 4.70 16.89 17.84
CA THR A 195 5.77 17.65 17.17
C THR A 195 6.33 16.92 15.95
N ALA A 196 7.56 16.40 16.01
CA ALA A 196 8.23 15.70 14.94
C ALA A 196 7.46 14.49 14.40
N LYS A 197 6.75 13.76 15.27
CA LYS A 197 5.93 12.61 14.88
C LYS A 197 4.72 13.01 14.03
N TRP A 198 4.31 14.29 14.07
CA TRP A 198 3.23 14.77 13.20
C TRP A 198 3.60 14.70 11.72
N ARG A 199 4.89 14.72 11.36
CA ARG A 199 5.30 14.63 9.95
C ARG A 199 4.76 13.36 9.29
N GLU A 200 4.94 12.23 9.97
CA GLU A 200 4.41 10.94 9.55
C GLU A 200 2.89 10.86 9.73
N GLN A 201 2.37 11.24 10.90
CA GLN A 201 0.93 11.15 11.19
C GLN A 201 0.09 12.05 10.27
N GLY A 202 0.60 13.23 9.92
CA GLY A 202 -0.02 14.17 8.99
C GLY A 202 -0.12 13.57 7.60
N SER A 203 0.95 12.90 7.11
CA SER A 203 0.90 12.15 5.86
C SER A 203 -0.16 11.04 5.89
N TYR A 204 -0.29 10.32 7.01
CA TYR A 204 -1.35 9.31 7.17
C TYR A 204 -2.75 9.92 7.14
N VAL A 205 -2.97 11.04 7.83
CA VAL A 205 -4.25 11.74 7.88
C VAL A 205 -4.68 12.23 6.50
N ILE A 206 -3.79 12.89 5.73
CA ILE A 206 -4.16 13.36 4.39
C ILE A 206 -4.45 12.19 3.45
N ILE A 207 -3.65 11.13 3.44
CA ILE A 207 -3.87 9.97 2.57
C ILE A 207 -5.16 9.23 2.95
N ALA A 208 -5.50 9.13 4.24
CA ALA A 208 -6.77 8.57 4.69
C ALA A 208 -7.97 9.42 4.21
N ASN A 209 -7.88 10.76 4.32
CA ASN A 209 -8.88 11.69 3.78
C ASN A 209 -9.03 11.55 2.26
N LEU A 210 -7.91 11.38 1.52
CA LEU A 210 -7.95 11.10 0.09
C LEU A 210 -8.64 9.75 -0.17
N GLY A 211 -8.33 8.70 0.60
CA GLY A 211 -9.03 7.41 0.51
C GLY A 211 -10.54 7.54 0.64
N ALA A 212 -11.02 8.39 1.55
CA ALA A 212 -12.44 8.71 1.68
C ALA A 212 -12.99 9.47 0.46
N LEU A 213 -12.24 10.43 -0.12
CA LEU A 213 -12.65 11.12 -1.37
C LEU A 213 -12.78 10.14 -2.55
N TYR A 214 -11.99 9.07 -2.55
CA TYR A 214 -12.06 7.98 -3.52
C TYR A 214 -13.15 6.93 -3.18
N ASP A 215 -14.00 7.18 -2.18
CA ASP A 215 -15.00 6.25 -1.66
C ASP A 215 -14.41 4.86 -1.33
N PHE A 216 -13.19 4.86 -0.79
CA PHE A 216 -12.45 3.67 -0.38
C PHE A 216 -12.42 2.57 -1.46
N GLY A 217 -12.12 2.95 -2.69
CA GLY A 217 -11.92 2.02 -3.80
C GLY A 217 -13.22 1.48 -4.42
N ASN A 218 -14.39 2.02 -4.05
CA ASN A 218 -15.59 1.87 -4.87
C ASN A 218 -15.40 2.57 -6.23
N ARG A 219 -16.35 2.36 -7.15
CA ARG A 219 -16.39 3.04 -8.46
C ARG A 219 -16.64 4.55 -8.30
N SER A 220 -15.65 5.27 -7.78
CA SER A 220 -15.72 6.71 -7.56
C SER A 220 -15.41 7.46 -8.86
N SER A 221 -16.17 8.53 -9.07
CA SER A 221 -15.97 9.48 -10.17
C SER A 221 -14.55 10.07 -10.18
N LEU A 222 -13.96 10.24 -8.99
CA LEU A 222 -12.58 10.69 -8.83
C LEU A 222 -11.57 9.69 -9.40
N ARG A 223 -11.74 8.38 -9.15
CA ARG A 223 -10.88 7.36 -9.76
C ARG A 223 -11.02 7.36 -11.27
N ARG A 224 -12.26 7.37 -11.77
CA ARG A 224 -12.54 7.40 -13.22
C ARG A 224 -11.89 8.62 -13.91
N LEU A 225 -11.90 9.79 -13.26
CA LEU A 225 -11.23 10.99 -13.79
C LEU A 225 -9.75 10.74 -14.09
N PHE A 226 -9.03 10.06 -13.19
CA PHE A 226 -7.61 9.75 -13.38
C PHE A 226 -7.38 8.59 -14.36
N GLU A 227 -8.20 7.54 -14.33
CA GLU A 227 -8.12 6.42 -15.30
C GLU A 227 -8.30 6.92 -16.75
N LEU A 228 -9.22 7.86 -16.97
CA LEU A 228 -9.44 8.46 -18.30
C LEU A 228 -8.31 9.40 -18.70
N SER A 229 -7.79 10.19 -17.76
CA SER A 229 -6.64 11.06 -18.00
C SER A 229 -5.41 10.26 -18.42
N ASP A 230 -5.16 9.10 -17.80
CA ASP A 230 -3.99 8.27 -18.06
C ASP A 230 -4.05 7.58 -19.43
N ASN A 231 -5.22 7.00 -19.76
CA ASN A 231 -5.44 6.38 -21.07
C ASN A 231 -5.26 7.35 -22.26
N SER A 232 -5.56 8.64 -22.05
CA SER A 232 -5.36 9.67 -23.08
C SER A 232 -3.89 10.03 -23.32
N GLN A 233 -2.99 9.74 -22.37
CA GLN A 233 -1.54 9.92 -22.54
C GLN A 233 -0.87 8.73 -23.24
N HIS A 234 -1.48 7.54 -23.18
CA HIS A 234 -0.90 6.30 -23.69
C HIS A 234 -1.51 5.75 -25.01
N SER A 235 -2.60 6.33 -25.53
CA SER A 235 -3.25 5.85 -26.76
C SER A 235 -3.02 6.76 -27.97
N ALA A 236 -2.01 6.40 -28.78
CA ALA A 236 -2.07 6.49 -30.23
C ALA A 236 -1.88 5.07 -30.76
N GLN A 237 -2.98 4.32 -30.92
CA GLN A 237 -3.16 2.97 -31.51
C GLN A 237 -3.69 1.92 -30.51
N GLU A 238 -5.03 1.85 -30.35
CA GLU A 238 -5.88 0.69 -30.72
C GLU A 238 -7.29 0.75 -30.05
N PRO A 239 -8.31 0.11 -30.65
CA PRO A 239 -9.71 0.40 -30.36
C PRO A 239 -10.22 -0.28 -29.07
N SER A 240 -10.85 0.55 -28.24
CA SER A 240 -11.59 0.25 -27.02
C SER A 240 -12.45 -1.02 -27.06
N ILE A 241 -12.25 -1.91 -26.08
CA ILE A 241 -13.27 -2.84 -25.61
C ILE A 241 -14.46 -2.01 -25.11
N LYS A 242 -15.61 -2.17 -25.75
CA LYS A 242 -16.87 -1.53 -25.36
C LYS A 242 -17.37 -2.11 -24.04
N THR A 243 -16.95 -1.54 -22.91
CA THR A 243 -17.68 -1.73 -21.66
C THR A 243 -18.83 -0.74 -21.62
N SER A 244 -19.90 -1.06 -22.35
CA SER A 244 -21.22 -0.46 -22.16
C SER A 244 -21.73 -0.86 -20.78
N THR A 245 -21.35 -0.10 -19.76
CA THR A 245 -22.07 -0.06 -18.49
C THR A 245 -22.69 1.32 -18.40
N GLU A 246 -24.02 1.36 -18.50
CA GLU A 246 -24.82 2.54 -18.19
C GLU A 246 -24.35 3.11 -16.85
N THR A 247 -23.77 4.31 -16.88
CA THR A 247 -23.33 5.01 -15.69
C THR A 247 -24.56 5.54 -14.96
N SER A 248 -25.14 4.73 -14.08
CA SER A 248 -25.91 5.29 -12.97
C SER A 248 -24.98 6.19 -12.18
N GLY A 249 -25.40 7.45 -11.96
CA GLY A 249 -24.65 8.37 -11.11
C GLY A 249 -24.48 7.82 -9.68
N PRO A 250 -23.60 8.41 -8.86
CA PRO A 250 -23.44 7.98 -7.47
C PRO A 250 -24.80 7.98 -6.77
N ASP A 251 -25.09 6.94 -5.99
CA ASP A 251 -26.33 6.86 -5.23
C ASP A 251 -26.43 8.00 -4.19
N PRO A 252 -27.64 8.32 -3.69
CA PRO A 252 -27.82 9.45 -2.77
C PRO A 252 -26.95 9.37 -1.51
N SER A 253 -26.73 8.17 -0.96
CA SER A 253 -25.89 8.00 0.24
C SER A 253 -24.42 8.30 -0.05
N SER A 254 -23.93 7.91 -1.23
CA SER A 254 -22.59 8.26 -1.71
C SER A 254 -22.43 9.76 -1.91
N GLN A 255 -23.43 10.46 -2.45
CA GLN A 255 -23.38 11.92 -2.60
C GLN A 255 -23.33 12.64 -1.24
N ILE A 256 -24.14 12.18 -0.28
CA ILE A 256 -24.15 12.75 1.08
C ILE A 256 -22.81 12.48 1.78
N SER A 257 -22.32 11.23 1.74
CA SER A 257 -21.01 10.84 2.31
C SER A 257 -19.87 11.66 1.68
N PHE A 258 -19.90 11.87 0.37
CA PHE A 258 -18.94 12.73 -0.32
C PHE A 258 -18.98 14.18 0.20
N SER A 259 -20.16 14.75 0.45
CA SER A 259 -20.29 16.09 1.02
C SER A 259 -19.68 16.20 2.43
N PHE A 260 -19.86 15.18 3.27
CA PHE A 260 -19.23 15.12 4.59
C PHE A 260 -17.72 14.94 4.49
N THR A 261 -17.26 14.13 3.54
CA THR A 261 -15.84 13.92 3.26
C THR A 261 -15.17 15.22 2.82
N LEU A 262 -15.78 15.99 1.92
CA LEU A 262 -15.28 17.31 1.52
C LEU A 262 -15.15 18.25 2.71
N ARG A 263 -16.15 18.29 3.61
CA ARG A 263 -16.08 19.09 4.84
C ARG A 263 -14.95 18.65 5.76
N LEU A 264 -14.77 17.34 5.98
CA LEU A 264 -13.68 16.79 6.79
C LEU A 264 -12.31 17.15 6.18
N PHE A 265 -12.14 16.94 4.87
CA PHE A 265 -10.92 17.27 4.14
C PHE A 265 -10.58 18.76 4.24
N SER A 266 -11.57 19.63 3.97
CA SER A 266 -11.43 21.09 4.02
C SER A 266 -11.03 21.58 5.41
N LEU A 267 -11.79 21.20 6.44
CA LEU A 267 -11.56 21.69 7.81
C LEU A 267 -10.27 21.13 8.42
N THR A 268 -9.91 19.87 8.12
CA THR A 268 -8.61 19.32 8.53
C THR A 268 -7.48 20.13 7.88
N THR A 269 -7.60 20.42 6.57
CA THR A 269 -6.62 21.20 5.82
C THR A 269 -6.49 22.62 6.40
N THR A 270 -7.60 23.29 6.71
CA THR A 270 -7.61 24.62 7.35
C THR A 270 -6.81 24.62 8.64
N LEU A 271 -7.07 23.69 9.57
CA LEU A 271 -6.35 23.65 10.86
C LEU A 271 -4.86 23.39 10.68
N VAL A 272 -4.48 22.53 9.72
CA VAL A 272 -3.07 22.25 9.43
C VAL A 272 -2.37 23.50 8.84
N LEU A 273 -3.02 24.20 7.90
CA LEU A 273 -2.49 25.41 7.27
C LEU A 273 -2.41 26.61 8.22
N GLN A 274 -3.25 26.66 9.26
CA GLN A 274 -3.20 27.73 10.27
C GLN A 274 -1.96 27.64 11.17
N ARG A 275 -1.26 26.49 11.19
CA ARG A 275 0.01 26.32 11.91
C ARG A 275 1.20 26.89 11.13
N THR A 276 1.11 28.18 10.81
CA THR A 276 2.17 28.91 10.11
C THR A 276 3.51 28.83 10.87
N GLY A 277 4.59 28.53 10.13
CA GLY A 277 5.93 28.34 10.70
C GLY A 277 6.21 26.97 11.32
N ASP A 278 5.20 26.10 11.50
CA ASP A 278 5.41 24.73 11.99
C ASP A 278 5.91 23.82 10.87
N LYS A 279 7.21 23.54 10.85
CA LYS A 279 7.84 22.68 9.83
C LYS A 279 7.31 21.25 9.84
N ASN A 280 6.67 20.80 10.92
CA ASN A 280 6.13 19.45 11.00
C ASN A 280 4.86 19.25 10.17
N VAL A 281 4.19 20.33 9.74
CA VAL A 281 3.01 20.22 8.87
C VAL A 281 3.35 20.14 7.39
N LEU A 282 4.60 20.39 7.00
CA LEU A 282 5.01 20.45 5.59
C LEU A 282 4.75 19.15 4.81
N PRO A 283 4.95 17.93 5.34
CA PRO A 283 4.63 16.70 4.60
C PRO A 283 3.15 16.58 4.23
N TYR A 284 2.25 17.02 5.12
CA TYR A 284 0.81 17.08 4.83
C TYR A 284 0.55 18.03 3.64
N VAL A 285 1.11 19.24 3.70
CA VAL A 285 0.93 20.27 2.67
C VAL A 285 1.56 19.85 1.34
N HIS A 286 2.69 19.14 1.38
CA HIS A 286 3.36 18.57 0.22
C HIS A 286 2.45 17.57 -0.52
N ILE A 287 1.87 16.60 0.21
CA ILE A 287 0.96 15.61 -0.37
C ILE A 287 -0.31 16.29 -0.90
N LEU A 288 -0.88 17.24 -0.14
CA LEU A 288 -2.03 18.03 -0.56
C LEU A 288 -1.78 18.73 -1.90
N LEU A 289 -0.69 19.48 -2.03
CA LEU A 289 -0.38 20.22 -3.25
C LEU A 289 -0.01 19.30 -4.42
N SER A 290 0.63 18.15 -4.15
CA SER A 290 0.91 17.13 -5.15
C SER A 290 -0.39 16.56 -5.75
N PHE A 291 -1.35 16.22 -4.87
CA PHE A 291 -2.67 15.76 -5.29
C PHE A 291 -3.43 16.84 -6.07
N LEU A 292 -3.47 18.09 -5.58
CA LEU A 292 -4.17 19.20 -6.24
C LEU A 292 -3.57 19.51 -7.62
N THR A 293 -2.24 19.51 -7.76
CA THR A 293 -1.57 19.74 -9.05
C THR A 293 -1.90 18.64 -10.06
N SER A 294 -1.94 17.39 -9.59
CA SER A 294 -2.33 16.24 -10.41
C SER A 294 -3.79 16.32 -10.83
N LEU A 295 -4.68 16.70 -9.90
CA LEU A 295 -6.11 16.89 -10.15
C LEU A 295 -6.38 18.04 -11.13
N ALA A 296 -5.67 19.16 -11.00
CA ALA A 296 -5.74 20.29 -11.93
C ALA A 296 -5.36 19.88 -13.35
N SER A 297 -4.34 19.02 -13.48
CA SER A 297 -3.87 18.49 -14.76
C SER A 297 -4.89 17.52 -15.38
N ALA A 298 -5.45 16.60 -14.60
CA ALA A 298 -6.43 15.63 -15.07
C ALA A 298 -7.75 16.26 -15.54
N ARG A 299 -8.17 17.39 -14.95
CA ARG A 299 -9.41 18.11 -15.31
C ARG A 299 -9.43 18.58 -16.77
N LYS A 300 -8.28 18.69 -17.45
CA LYS A 300 -8.20 19.11 -18.85
C LYS A 300 -8.79 18.08 -19.84
N PHE A 301 -8.96 16.82 -19.42
CA PHE A 301 -9.17 15.71 -20.37
C PHE A 301 -10.61 15.18 -20.49
N ASP A 302 -11.49 15.38 -19.50
CA ASP A 302 -12.89 14.93 -19.59
C ASP A 302 -13.84 15.95 -18.94
N PHE A 303 -15.01 16.20 -19.53
CA PHE A 303 -16.06 17.09 -19.06
C PHE A 303 -17.07 16.41 -18.10
N ARG A 304 -17.24 15.09 -18.17
CA ARG A 304 -18.32 14.39 -17.45
C ARG A 304 -18.06 14.26 -15.96
N GLU A 305 -16.83 13.98 -15.56
CA GLU A 305 -16.45 13.78 -14.14
C GLU A 305 -15.82 15.04 -13.50
N GLN A 306 -15.82 16.20 -14.19
CA GLN A 306 -15.22 17.44 -13.67
C GLN A 306 -15.88 17.97 -12.41
N TYR A 307 -17.15 17.64 -12.17
CA TYR A 307 -17.89 18.15 -11.02
C TYR A 307 -17.22 17.75 -9.69
N VAL A 308 -16.61 16.56 -9.63
CA VAL A 308 -15.90 16.10 -8.43
C VAL A 308 -14.62 16.89 -8.21
N GLY A 309 -13.80 17.05 -9.27
CA GLY A 309 -12.61 17.89 -9.19
C GLY A 309 -12.95 19.33 -8.81
N ARG A 310 -14.02 19.89 -9.40
CA ARG A 310 -14.53 21.22 -9.07
C ARG A 310 -14.96 21.32 -7.60
N ALA A 311 -15.69 20.33 -7.08
CA ALA A 311 -16.14 20.33 -5.68
C ALA A 311 -14.96 20.29 -4.70
N ILE A 312 -13.90 19.53 -5.00
CA ILE A 312 -12.67 19.48 -4.20
C ILE A 312 -11.99 20.85 -4.16
N PHE A 313 -11.82 21.50 -5.31
CA PHE A 313 -11.24 22.85 -5.36
C PHE A 313 -12.12 23.92 -4.71
N GLN A 314 -13.45 23.80 -4.80
CA GLN A 314 -14.38 24.69 -4.10
C GLN A 314 -14.30 24.55 -2.57
N ALA A 315 -14.01 23.34 -2.09
CA ALA A 315 -13.83 23.08 -0.66
C ALA A 315 -12.43 23.47 -0.15
N LEU A 316 -11.48 23.81 -1.03
CA LEU A 316 -10.12 24.16 -0.64
C LEU A 316 -10.08 25.50 0.11
N PRO A 317 -9.47 25.59 1.30
CA PRO A 317 -9.31 26.85 2.01
C PRO A 317 -8.18 27.70 1.39
N CYS A 318 -8.44 28.29 0.21
CA CYS A 318 -7.44 29.05 -0.55
C CYS A 318 -6.85 30.22 0.25
N ALA A 319 -7.63 30.87 1.11
CA ALA A 319 -7.15 31.98 1.93
C ALA A 319 -6.10 31.52 2.97
N ASP A 320 -6.37 30.42 3.69
CA ASP A 320 -5.41 29.83 4.62
C ASP A 320 -4.18 29.30 3.87
N LEU A 321 -4.37 28.69 2.69
CA LEU A 321 -3.28 28.19 1.85
C LEU A 321 -2.34 29.32 1.41
N CYS A 322 -2.88 30.40 0.84
CA CYS A 322 -2.08 31.55 0.44
C CYS A 322 -1.37 32.20 1.63
N SER A 323 -2.05 32.31 2.78
CA SER A 323 -1.44 32.83 4.02
C SER A 323 -0.28 31.96 4.50
N PHE A 324 -0.45 30.63 4.47
CA PHE A 324 0.59 29.66 4.81
C PHE A 324 1.80 29.77 3.86
N LEU A 325 1.56 29.82 2.54
CA LEU A 325 2.61 29.95 1.53
C LEU A 325 3.37 31.27 1.67
N ASN A 326 2.66 32.36 1.94
CA ASN A 326 3.27 33.66 2.18
C ASN A 326 4.12 33.66 3.46
N ALA A 327 3.72 32.95 4.52
CA ALA A 327 4.57 32.80 5.70
C ALA A 327 5.81 31.92 5.43
N LEU A 328 5.62 30.83 4.67
CA LEU A 328 6.69 29.89 4.32
C LEU A 328 7.76 30.54 3.46
N VAL A 329 7.36 31.26 2.40
CA VAL A 329 8.30 31.93 1.48
C VAL A 329 9.15 32.94 2.26
N GLN A 330 8.56 33.74 3.16
CA GLN A 330 9.31 34.73 3.94
C GLN A 330 10.37 34.10 4.85
N THR A 331 10.16 32.86 5.28
CA THR A 331 11.12 32.13 6.12
C THR A 331 12.27 31.52 5.30
N ASP A 332 11.98 31.09 4.07
CA ASP A 332 12.89 30.29 3.24
C ASP A 332 13.39 31.00 1.95
N LEU A 333 13.09 32.30 1.79
CA LEU A 333 13.38 33.12 0.59
C LEU A 333 14.86 33.17 0.18
N VAL A 334 15.79 33.00 1.12
CA VAL A 334 17.21 33.26 0.89
C VAL A 334 17.83 32.26 -0.12
N ASN A 335 17.21 31.10 -0.38
CA ASN A 335 17.80 30.02 -1.18
C ASN A 335 16.83 29.26 -2.12
N SER A 336 15.61 29.74 -2.38
CA SER A 336 14.57 28.92 -3.00
C SER A 336 14.49 29.06 -4.54
N ARG A 337 14.55 27.93 -5.26
CA ARG A 337 14.52 27.85 -6.75
C ARG A 337 13.15 27.40 -7.27
N PHE A 338 12.08 27.77 -6.56
CA PHE A 338 10.74 27.22 -6.77
C PHE A 338 10.00 27.78 -7.99
N GLU A 339 10.44 28.90 -8.56
CA GLU A 339 9.86 29.55 -9.76
C GLU A 339 10.28 28.80 -11.04
N SER A 340 9.97 27.50 -11.12
CA SER A 340 10.36 26.60 -12.21
C SER A 340 9.15 25.80 -12.69
N LYS A 341 9.05 25.59 -14.01
CA LYS A 341 8.09 24.63 -14.58
C LYS A 341 8.56 23.20 -14.47
N ASP A 342 9.87 22.99 -14.45
CA ASP A 342 10.49 21.68 -14.37
C ASP A 342 10.58 21.22 -12.92
N PHE A 343 10.53 19.90 -12.73
CA PHE A 343 10.68 19.26 -11.43
C PHE A 343 12.00 19.67 -10.76
N ILE A 344 11.89 20.31 -9.60
CA ILE A 344 13.07 20.72 -8.84
C ILE A 344 13.81 19.49 -8.32
N ARG A 345 15.13 19.48 -8.40
CA ARG A 345 15.96 18.44 -7.80
C ARG A 345 16.87 19.06 -6.74
N PRO A 346 17.18 18.33 -5.65
CA PRO A 346 18.23 18.74 -4.74
C PRO A 346 19.57 18.85 -5.48
N VAL A 347 20.52 19.56 -4.88
CA VAL A 347 21.86 19.71 -5.47
C VAL A 347 22.53 18.34 -5.59
N LYS A 348 23.26 18.11 -6.69
CA LYS A 348 23.84 16.81 -7.06
C LYS A 348 24.69 16.25 -5.91
N GLY A 349 24.34 15.04 -5.43
CA GLY A 349 24.99 14.38 -4.30
C GLY A 349 24.33 14.59 -2.93
N GLU A 350 23.28 15.43 -2.84
CA GLU A 350 22.54 15.68 -1.57
C GLU A 350 21.08 15.19 -1.60
N GLY A 351 20.57 14.77 -2.76
CA GLY A 351 19.13 14.54 -2.96
C GLY A 351 18.69 13.09 -2.96
N ARG A 352 17.87 12.73 -1.96
CA ARG A 352 17.01 11.54 -1.99
C ARG A 352 15.56 11.99 -2.10
N PRO A 353 14.63 11.14 -2.60
CA PRO A 353 13.20 11.40 -2.49
C PRO A 353 12.82 11.74 -1.04
N LEU A 354 11.84 12.64 -0.87
CA LEU A 354 11.34 12.96 0.46
C LEU A 354 10.65 11.73 1.06
N PRO A 355 10.60 11.58 2.40
CA PRO A 355 9.90 10.46 3.03
C PRO A 355 8.46 10.33 2.52
N GLU A 356 7.77 11.45 2.37
CA GLU A 356 6.40 11.49 1.83
C GLU A 356 6.27 11.18 0.34
N ASP A 357 7.34 11.30 -0.47
CA ASP A 357 7.33 10.87 -1.89
C ASP A 357 7.15 9.35 -1.97
N HIS A 358 7.83 8.61 -1.10
CA HIS A 358 7.70 7.16 -0.96
C HIS A 358 6.29 6.73 -0.50
N LEU A 359 5.59 7.59 0.25
CA LEU A 359 4.24 7.29 0.73
C LEU A 359 3.17 7.45 -0.37
N ILE A 360 3.43 8.28 -1.37
CA ILE A 360 2.46 8.60 -2.42
C ILE A 360 2.80 8.04 -3.80
N ARG A 361 4.01 7.50 -4.03
CA ARG A 361 4.31 6.78 -5.28
C ARG A 361 3.38 5.59 -5.50
N GLY A 362 3.06 5.32 -6.75
CA GLY A 362 2.18 4.22 -7.17
C GLY A 362 0.68 4.45 -6.91
N GLN A 363 0.30 5.63 -6.42
CA GLN A 363 -1.10 6.03 -6.34
C GLN A 363 -1.62 6.45 -7.71
N ILE A 364 -2.90 6.16 -8.01
CA ILE A 364 -3.50 6.44 -9.32
C ILE A 364 -3.40 7.92 -9.74
N TRP A 365 -3.44 8.84 -8.76
CA TRP A 365 -3.32 10.28 -8.99
C TRP A 365 -1.88 10.78 -9.06
N SER A 366 -0.88 9.97 -8.70
CA SER A 366 0.52 10.38 -8.57
C SER A 366 1.41 9.98 -9.76
N GLN A 367 0.85 9.34 -10.80
CA GLN A 367 1.62 8.70 -11.87
C GLN A 367 2.55 9.68 -12.62
N SER A 368 2.12 10.93 -12.78
CA SER A 368 2.89 11.99 -13.44
C SER A 368 3.56 12.96 -12.46
N ALA A 369 3.49 12.70 -11.15
CA ALA A 369 4.01 13.61 -10.13
C ALA A 369 5.55 13.56 -10.03
N PHE A 370 6.17 12.47 -10.47
CA PHE A 370 7.61 12.23 -10.31
C PHE A 370 8.28 11.88 -11.65
N PRO A 371 9.53 12.34 -11.89
CA PRO A 371 10.37 11.83 -12.96
C PRO A 371 10.61 10.33 -12.83
N THR A 372 10.77 9.64 -13.97
CA THR A 372 10.92 8.17 -14.01
C THR A 372 12.16 7.65 -13.27
N ASP A 373 13.20 8.47 -13.16
CA ASP A 373 14.45 8.15 -12.48
C ASP A 373 14.49 8.61 -11.01
N TRP A 374 13.43 9.25 -10.50
CA TRP A 374 13.42 9.88 -9.18
C TRP A 374 13.73 8.90 -8.04
N PHE A 375 13.26 7.65 -8.17
CA PHE A 375 13.41 6.62 -7.14
C PHE A 375 14.57 5.63 -7.42
N ASN A 376 15.35 5.82 -8.49
CA ASN A 376 16.39 4.86 -8.90
C ASN A 376 17.53 4.71 -7.87
N GLU A 377 17.84 5.76 -7.11
CA GLU A 377 18.91 5.77 -6.09
C GLU A 377 18.37 5.49 -4.67
N SER A 378 17.13 5.01 -4.54
CA SER A 378 16.43 4.84 -3.25
C SER A 378 16.50 3.43 -2.64
N GLU A 379 17.66 2.76 -2.74
CA GLU A 379 17.94 1.46 -2.09
C GLU A 379 18.19 1.59 -0.57
N VAL A 380 17.39 2.42 0.08
CA VAL A 380 17.44 2.69 1.51
C VAL A 380 16.24 2.01 2.13
N ASP A 381 16.40 1.34 3.28
CA ASP A 381 15.26 0.72 3.97
C ASP A 381 14.30 1.77 4.56
N ASP A 382 13.10 1.33 4.95
CA ASP A 382 12.05 2.23 5.46
C ASP A 382 12.45 3.02 6.71
N GLU A 383 13.29 2.44 7.56
CA GLU A 383 13.75 3.10 8.79
C GLU A 383 14.71 4.24 8.45
N GLU A 384 15.68 3.99 7.57
CA GLU A 384 16.63 5.02 7.13
C GLU A 384 15.94 6.12 6.30
N ARG A 385 14.89 5.80 5.53
CA ARG A 385 14.06 6.82 4.83
C ARG A 385 13.32 7.77 5.77
N SER A 386 12.98 7.30 6.96
CA SER A 386 12.27 8.11 7.96
C SER A 386 13.18 9.12 8.68
N ILE A 387 14.51 9.02 8.48
CA ILE A 387 15.50 9.90 9.09
C ILE A 387 15.50 11.25 8.37
N GLU A 388 15.12 12.30 9.11
CA GLU A 388 15.16 13.67 8.58
C GLU A 388 16.47 14.37 8.90
N HIS A 389 17.15 14.83 7.85
CA HIS A 389 18.28 15.74 7.94
C HIS A 389 17.82 17.20 7.80
N ALA A 390 18.68 18.15 8.18
CA ALA A 390 18.39 19.58 7.99
C ALA A 390 18.13 19.93 6.52
N SER A 391 18.78 19.23 5.58
CA SER A 391 18.52 19.33 4.14
C SER A 391 17.11 18.89 3.76
N THR A 392 16.58 17.82 4.37
CA THR A 392 15.22 17.30 4.10
C THR A 392 14.16 18.38 4.30
N VAL A 393 14.27 19.14 5.40
CA VAL A 393 13.32 20.22 5.70
C VAL A 393 13.40 21.34 4.67
N ARG A 394 14.61 21.74 4.25
CA ARG A 394 14.83 22.76 3.22
C ARG A 394 14.25 22.31 1.88
N ASP A 395 14.57 21.10 1.45
CA ASP A 395 14.15 20.55 0.16
C ASP A 395 12.63 20.38 0.11
N ARG A 396 12.01 20.02 1.25
CA ARG A 396 10.57 19.98 1.43
C ARG A 396 9.91 21.35 1.34
N SER A 397 10.46 22.36 2.01
CA SER A 397 9.97 23.75 1.87
C SER A 397 10.03 24.21 0.41
N GLU A 398 11.15 23.94 -0.28
CA GLU A 398 11.32 24.27 -1.70
C GLU A 398 10.27 23.57 -2.57
N ARG A 399 10.00 22.29 -2.28
CA ARG A 399 8.99 21.49 -3.00
C ARG A 399 7.58 21.96 -2.78
N VAL A 400 7.21 22.32 -1.55
CA VAL A 400 5.89 22.89 -1.24
C VAL A 400 5.67 24.19 -2.01
N LEU A 401 6.66 25.10 -2.01
CA LEU A 401 6.57 26.35 -2.77
C LEU A 401 6.52 26.09 -4.29
N TRP A 402 7.27 25.11 -4.80
CA TRP A 402 7.27 24.74 -6.21
C TRP A 402 5.92 24.17 -6.65
N LEU A 403 5.33 23.24 -5.89
CA LEU A 403 4.01 22.71 -6.18
C LEU A 403 2.93 23.81 -6.16
N ALA A 404 3.02 24.75 -5.21
CA ALA A 404 2.12 25.89 -5.16
C ALA A 404 2.29 26.83 -6.38
N TYR A 405 3.53 27.03 -6.83
CA TYR A 405 3.81 27.76 -8.07
C TYR A 405 3.22 27.03 -9.28
N CYS A 406 3.43 25.71 -9.41
CA CYS A 406 2.83 24.89 -10.46
C CYS A 406 1.30 24.96 -10.46
N LEU A 407 0.66 24.94 -9.29
CA LEU A 407 -0.78 25.09 -9.17
C LEU A 407 -1.26 26.48 -9.58
N ALA A 408 -0.50 27.53 -9.26
CA ALA A 408 -0.82 28.91 -9.63
C ALA A 408 -0.74 29.15 -11.15
N ILE A 409 0.01 28.35 -11.91
CA ILE A 409 0.09 28.44 -13.39
C ILE A 409 -1.30 28.23 -14.04
N PHE A 410 -2.20 27.48 -13.39
CA PHE A 410 -3.56 27.29 -13.90
C PHE A 410 -4.44 28.54 -13.80
N ASP A 411 -4.05 29.54 -12.97
CA ASP A 411 -4.75 30.82 -12.75
C ASP A 411 -6.26 30.69 -12.48
N GLN A 412 -6.66 29.66 -11.70
CA GLN A 412 -8.06 29.39 -11.36
C GLN A 412 -8.41 29.56 -9.88
N TRP A 413 -7.48 29.25 -8.97
CA TRP A 413 -7.77 29.14 -7.53
C TRP A 413 -6.87 30.01 -6.67
N ILE A 414 -5.59 30.06 -7.03
CA ILE A 414 -4.57 30.88 -6.40
C ILE A 414 -3.78 31.58 -7.49
N ARG A 415 -3.36 32.80 -7.23
CA ARG A 415 -2.49 33.60 -8.10
C ARG A 415 -1.15 33.78 -7.42
N TYR A 416 -0.09 33.74 -8.20
CA TYR A 416 1.26 34.06 -7.77
C TYR A 416 1.73 35.37 -8.41
N ASP A 417 2.17 36.32 -7.59
CA ASP A 417 2.76 37.58 -8.03
C ASP A 417 4.29 37.49 -7.93
N ALA A 418 4.96 37.47 -9.08
CA ALA A 418 6.41 37.38 -9.17
C ALA A 418 7.15 38.62 -8.65
N ALA A 419 6.52 39.80 -8.65
CA ALA A 419 7.14 41.03 -8.17
C ALA A 419 7.20 41.07 -6.64
N THR A 420 6.12 40.65 -5.98
CA THR A 420 6.02 40.63 -4.52
C THR A 420 6.39 39.27 -3.90
N LYS A 421 6.58 38.24 -4.74
CA LYS A 421 6.78 36.84 -4.35
C LYS A 421 5.70 36.37 -3.38
N SER A 422 4.45 36.67 -3.70
CA SER A 422 3.31 36.39 -2.84
C SER A 422 2.17 35.67 -3.56
N TRP A 423 1.38 34.93 -2.79
CA TRP A 423 0.18 34.24 -3.25
C TRP A 423 -1.08 34.94 -2.77
N SER A 424 -2.10 34.99 -3.62
CA SER A 424 -3.43 35.49 -3.28
C SER A 424 -4.52 34.55 -3.80
N PRO A 425 -5.66 34.39 -3.09
CA PRO A 425 -6.77 33.60 -3.58
C PRO A 425 -7.44 34.30 -4.76
N ILE A 426 -7.89 33.53 -5.77
CA ILE A 426 -8.69 34.05 -6.87
C ILE A 426 -10.17 33.94 -6.46
N PRO A 427 -10.92 35.06 -6.40
CA PRO A 427 -12.35 35.03 -6.10
C PRO A 427 -13.09 34.17 -7.10
N MET A 428 -14.03 33.37 -6.60
CA MET A 428 -14.78 32.41 -7.40
C MET A 428 -15.65 33.07 -8.50
N GLU A 429 -15.99 34.35 -8.34
CA GLU A 429 -16.70 35.18 -9.32
C GLU A 429 -15.83 35.51 -10.55
N ASP A 430 -14.52 35.68 -10.36
CA ASP A 430 -13.58 35.99 -11.45
C ASP A 430 -13.18 34.74 -12.26
N ALA A 431 -13.20 33.56 -11.63
CA ALA A 431 -12.85 32.28 -12.26
C ALA A 431 -13.82 31.85 -13.37
N MET A 432 -15.02 32.45 -13.45
CA MET A 432 -16.02 32.18 -14.50
C MET A 432 -15.79 32.99 -15.78
N SER A 433 -14.84 33.93 -15.80
CA SER A 433 -14.55 34.79 -16.97
C SER A 433 -13.45 34.24 -17.89
N ALA A 434 -12.67 33.24 -17.46
CA ALA A 434 -11.63 32.62 -18.26
C ALA A 434 -12.19 31.47 -19.12
N ASN A 435 -12.72 31.80 -20.29
CA ASN A 435 -13.09 30.85 -21.35
C ASN A 435 -11.87 30.50 -22.25
N PRO A 436 -11.94 29.45 -23.09
CA PRO A 436 -10.91 28.43 -23.21
C PRO A 436 -9.74 28.82 -24.11
N VAL A 437 -8.55 28.33 -23.75
CA VAL A 437 -7.31 28.44 -24.52
C VAL A 437 -7.53 27.92 -25.95
N ALA A 438 -7.27 28.79 -26.92
CA ALA A 438 -7.26 28.48 -28.34
C ALA A 438 -6.27 27.33 -28.62
N VAL A 439 -6.77 26.27 -29.24
CA VAL A 439 -5.96 25.20 -29.84
C VAL A 439 -5.29 25.80 -31.07
N HIS A 440 -3.99 26.06 -30.98
CA HIS A 440 -3.15 26.20 -32.17
C HIS A 440 -2.77 24.78 -32.61
N GLU A 441 -3.25 24.36 -33.77
CA GLU A 441 -2.77 23.17 -34.47
C GLU A 441 -1.27 23.33 -34.77
N PRO A 442 -0.40 22.34 -34.45
CA PRO A 442 0.94 22.32 -34.98
C PRO A 442 0.94 21.78 -36.41
N GLU A 443 1.58 22.54 -37.31
CA GLU A 443 1.84 22.17 -38.69
C GLU A 443 2.70 20.89 -38.80
N ASP A 444 2.41 20.13 -39.85
CA ASP A 444 3.10 18.92 -40.32
C ASP A 444 4.63 19.07 -40.31
N VAL A 445 5.32 18.21 -39.55
CA VAL A 445 6.76 17.94 -39.76
C VAL A 445 6.94 16.46 -40.03
N THR A 446 7.36 16.19 -41.26
CA THR A 446 7.67 14.89 -41.85
C THR A 446 8.67 14.08 -41.02
N MET A 447 8.27 12.85 -40.73
CA MET A 447 9.05 11.78 -40.09
C MET A 447 10.24 11.35 -40.96
N LEU A 448 11.41 11.18 -40.34
CA LEU A 448 12.53 10.42 -40.88
C LEU A 448 12.82 9.25 -39.93
N ASP A 449 12.76 8.05 -40.50
CA ASP A 449 12.94 6.75 -39.85
C ASP A 449 14.34 6.54 -39.26
N ALA A 450 14.40 5.88 -38.09
CA ALA A 450 15.56 5.15 -37.61
C ALA A 450 15.13 4.01 -36.64
N PRO A 451 15.92 2.93 -36.51
CA PRO A 451 15.40 1.56 -36.51
C PRO A 451 15.19 0.93 -35.12
N GLY A 452 14.41 -0.14 -35.13
CA GLY A 452 13.81 -0.79 -33.97
C GLY A 452 14.76 -1.46 -32.98
N VAL A 453 14.29 -1.48 -31.74
CA VAL A 453 14.81 -2.25 -30.60
C VAL A 453 13.79 -3.36 -30.28
N PRO A 454 14.20 -4.60 -30.00
CA PRO A 454 13.28 -5.73 -29.87
C PRO A 454 12.40 -5.63 -28.61
N LYS A 455 11.10 -5.81 -28.80
CA LYS A 455 10.14 -6.13 -27.74
C LYS A 455 10.48 -7.51 -27.17
N SER A 456 10.73 -7.60 -25.87
CA SER A 456 10.81 -8.87 -25.14
C SER A 456 9.74 -8.95 -24.05
N LEU A 457 8.69 -9.72 -24.35
CA LEU A 457 8.07 -10.74 -23.49
C LEU A 457 7.76 -10.36 -22.03
N PHE A 458 6.74 -9.53 -21.82
CA PHE A 458 5.97 -9.52 -20.57
C PHE A 458 4.50 -9.23 -20.88
N GLU A 459 3.88 -10.13 -21.64
CA GLU A 459 2.42 -10.21 -21.73
C GLU A 459 2.02 -11.64 -21.34
N ASP A 460 1.01 -11.72 -20.47
CA ASP A 460 0.30 -12.92 -20.04
C ASP A 460 1.01 -13.91 -19.10
N SER A 461 1.27 -13.51 -17.85
CA SER A 461 1.19 -14.46 -16.73
C SER A 461 1.19 -13.80 -15.34
N ASP A 462 0.15 -13.09 -14.91
CA ASP A 462 0.05 -12.80 -13.46
C ASP A 462 -1.34 -12.54 -12.87
N ALA A 463 -2.26 -13.49 -13.08
CA ALA A 463 -3.60 -13.42 -12.49
C ALA A 463 -4.02 -14.68 -11.71
N SER A 464 -3.09 -15.52 -11.21
CA SER A 464 -3.51 -16.81 -10.59
C SER A 464 -2.71 -17.31 -9.37
N LEU A 465 -1.95 -16.44 -8.70
CA LEU A 465 -1.03 -16.87 -7.63
C LEU A 465 -1.36 -16.51 -6.20
N VAL A 466 -2.52 -15.92 -5.90
CA VAL A 466 -2.78 -15.45 -4.54
C VAL A 466 -4.16 -15.88 -4.06
N SER A 467 -4.20 -16.54 -2.90
CA SER A 467 -5.42 -16.89 -2.18
C SER A 467 -6.09 -15.63 -1.65
N GLU A 468 -7.39 -15.50 -1.94
CA GLU A 468 -8.21 -14.35 -1.56
C GLU A 468 -8.59 -14.36 -0.06
N ASP A 469 -8.18 -15.37 0.72
CA ASP A 469 -8.81 -15.76 2.00
C ASP A 469 -8.04 -15.46 3.30
N ASP A 470 -6.76 -15.09 3.26
CA ASP A 470 -5.91 -15.16 4.47
C ASP A 470 -6.24 -14.13 5.58
N SER A 471 -6.91 -13.01 5.26
CA SER A 471 -7.04 -11.88 6.20
C SER A 471 -8.22 -12.00 7.18
N ALA A 472 -9.35 -12.54 6.73
CA ALA A 472 -10.55 -12.66 7.58
C ALA A 472 -10.43 -13.87 8.52
N GLU A 473 -9.94 -14.99 8.00
CA GLU A 473 -9.86 -16.27 8.70
C GLU A 473 -8.89 -16.23 9.89
N MET A 474 -7.72 -15.59 9.74
CA MET A 474 -6.73 -15.48 10.82
C MET A 474 -7.21 -14.63 12.01
N SER A 475 -8.21 -13.76 11.79
CA SER A 475 -8.84 -12.99 12.87
C SER A 475 -9.94 -13.78 13.60
N ILE A 476 -10.62 -14.68 12.88
CA ILE A 476 -11.67 -15.57 13.40
C ILE A 476 -11.03 -16.71 14.22
N LEU A 477 -9.94 -17.28 13.74
CA LEU A 477 -9.22 -18.38 14.42
C LEU A 477 -8.58 -17.95 15.74
N ARG A 478 -8.10 -16.70 15.86
CA ARG A 478 -7.65 -16.14 17.16
C ARG A 478 -8.77 -16.02 18.19
N LYS A 479 -10.02 -15.97 17.73
CA LYS A 479 -11.20 -15.91 18.61
C LYS A 479 -11.59 -17.32 19.05
N GLU A 480 -11.58 -18.28 18.12
CA GLU A 480 -11.91 -19.68 18.40
C GLU A 480 -10.85 -20.39 19.27
N ALA A 481 -9.55 -20.08 19.11
CA ALA A 481 -8.48 -20.61 19.95
C ALA A 481 -8.51 -20.05 21.39
N ARG A 482 -9.02 -18.84 21.60
CA ARG A 482 -9.19 -18.23 22.94
C ARG A 482 -10.34 -18.84 23.73
N ASP A 483 -11.34 -19.37 23.04
CA ASP A 483 -12.56 -19.91 23.64
C ASP A 483 -12.49 -21.43 23.87
N ALA A 484 -11.37 -22.08 23.52
CA ALA A 484 -11.17 -23.51 23.74
C ALA A 484 -10.89 -23.81 25.23
N PRO A 485 -11.71 -24.63 25.92
CA PRO A 485 -11.44 -25.01 27.30
C PRO A 485 -10.20 -25.91 27.38
N ALA A 486 -9.33 -25.66 28.37
CA ALA A 486 -8.16 -26.48 28.65
C ALA A 486 -8.59 -27.92 28.99
N ILE A 487 -8.38 -28.85 28.04
CA ILE A 487 -8.61 -30.27 28.30
C ILE A 487 -7.31 -30.88 28.79
N ASN A 488 -7.22 -31.11 30.10
CA ASN A 488 -6.27 -32.04 30.69
C ASN A 488 -6.67 -33.46 30.28
N ILE A 489 -5.94 -34.09 29.37
CA ILE A 489 -6.07 -35.53 29.11
C ILE A 489 -4.84 -36.24 29.69
N THR A 490 -5.06 -36.89 30.84
CA THR A 490 -4.19 -37.92 31.38
C THR A 490 -4.13 -39.13 30.46
N ALA A 491 -2.94 -39.68 30.27
CA ALA A 491 -2.66 -40.83 29.43
C ALA A 491 -3.58 -42.03 29.77
N GLY A 492 -4.41 -42.43 28.81
CA GLY A 492 -5.24 -43.62 28.86
C GLY A 492 -5.22 -44.32 27.51
N THR A 493 -4.62 -45.50 27.47
CA THR A 493 -4.54 -46.42 26.33
C THR A 493 -5.94 -46.71 25.76
N LEU A 494 -6.21 -46.31 24.52
CA LEU A 494 -7.44 -46.66 23.80
C LEU A 494 -7.12 -47.68 22.69
N ASN A 495 -7.57 -48.92 22.92
CA ASN A 495 -7.67 -49.96 21.90
C ASN A 495 -8.79 -49.60 20.92
N ILE A 496 -8.46 -49.47 19.64
CA ILE A 496 -9.43 -49.28 18.55
C ILE A 496 -9.62 -50.63 17.82
N PRO A 497 -10.86 -51.08 17.54
CA PRO A 497 -11.12 -52.29 16.78
C PRO A 497 -10.68 -52.14 15.32
N THR A 498 -9.83 -53.05 14.86
CA THR A 498 -9.47 -53.21 13.45
C THR A 498 -10.62 -53.86 12.71
N ASP A 499 -11.44 -53.07 12.03
CA ASP A 499 -12.06 -53.49 10.77
C ASP A 499 -12.64 -52.28 10.03
N LYS A 500 -12.11 -52.05 8.81
CA LYS A 500 -12.40 -50.97 7.84
C LYS A 500 -11.58 -49.68 7.97
N LEU A 501 -10.27 -49.76 7.70
CA LEU A 501 -9.53 -48.65 7.09
C LEU A 501 -9.62 -48.76 5.54
N PRO A 502 -9.67 -47.65 4.78
CA PRO A 502 -9.38 -47.67 3.36
C PRO A 502 -7.91 -48.05 3.14
N GLU A 503 -7.63 -48.90 2.15
CA GLU A 503 -6.27 -49.34 1.82
C GLU A 503 -5.34 -48.14 1.58
N LEU A 504 -4.20 -48.13 2.28
CA LEU A 504 -3.09 -47.19 2.03
C LEU A 504 -2.61 -47.39 0.58
N GLN A 505 -2.68 -46.34 -0.23
CA GLN A 505 -1.96 -46.30 -1.51
C GLN A 505 -0.47 -46.54 -1.24
N THR A 506 0.12 -47.47 -1.98
CA THR A 506 1.53 -47.82 -1.80
C THR A 506 2.40 -46.77 -2.51
N ALA A 507 3.63 -46.57 -2.07
CA ALA A 507 4.58 -45.59 -2.65
C ALA A 507 4.80 -45.72 -4.18
N LYS A 508 4.39 -46.83 -4.79
CA LYS A 508 4.37 -47.04 -6.24
C LYS A 508 3.33 -46.19 -6.97
N ASP A 509 2.25 -45.80 -6.32
CA ASP A 509 1.12 -45.09 -6.96
C ASP A 509 1.35 -43.58 -7.09
N ILE A 510 2.38 -43.04 -6.41
CA ILE A 510 2.70 -41.60 -6.35
C ILE A 510 3.68 -41.18 -7.46
N MET A 511 4.22 -42.11 -8.26
CA MET A 511 5.32 -41.82 -9.19
C MET A 511 4.88 -41.71 -10.66
N LEU A 512 4.87 -40.48 -11.19
CA LEU A 512 4.72 -40.19 -12.62
C LEU A 512 6.08 -40.24 -13.33
N PRO A 513 6.22 -40.94 -14.47
CA PRO A 513 7.49 -41.04 -15.20
C PRO A 513 7.82 -39.72 -15.91
N GLY A 514 8.95 -39.09 -15.57
CA GLY A 514 9.46 -37.89 -16.25
C GLY A 514 10.45 -37.02 -15.47
N TYR A 515 10.60 -37.21 -14.16
CA TYR A 515 11.57 -36.45 -13.34
C TYR A 515 12.85 -37.26 -13.16
N THR A 516 14.00 -36.68 -13.51
CA THR A 516 15.32 -37.35 -13.48
C THR A 516 16.20 -36.93 -12.30
N VAL A 517 15.78 -35.98 -11.46
CA VAL A 517 16.53 -35.54 -10.28
C VAL A 517 15.58 -35.36 -9.09
N MET A 518 15.90 -36.02 -7.98
CA MET A 518 15.14 -35.95 -6.73
C MET A 518 16.08 -35.38 -5.65
N VAL A 519 15.70 -34.25 -5.04
CA VAL A 519 16.45 -33.63 -3.95
C VAL A 519 15.84 -34.13 -2.64
N CYS A 520 16.63 -34.81 -1.82
CA CYS A 520 16.17 -35.42 -0.58
C CYS A 520 16.95 -34.87 0.62
N ASP A 521 16.23 -34.57 1.69
CA ASP A 521 16.82 -34.23 3.00
C ASP A 521 17.55 -35.44 3.59
N GLU A 522 18.73 -35.21 4.17
CA GLU A 522 19.58 -36.25 4.77
C GLU A 522 18.83 -37.04 5.86
N LYS A 523 17.99 -36.38 6.66
CA LYS A 523 17.19 -37.01 7.72
C LYS A 523 16.04 -37.85 7.16
N LEU A 524 15.55 -37.55 5.96
CA LEU A 524 14.53 -38.34 5.28
C LEU A 524 15.09 -39.69 4.82
N LEU A 525 16.30 -39.68 4.26
CA LEU A 525 17.02 -40.89 3.80
C LEU A 525 17.41 -41.80 4.97
N LEU A 526 17.89 -41.21 6.08
CA LEU A 526 18.33 -41.96 7.25
C LEU A 526 17.17 -42.63 8.01
N LYS A 527 15.95 -42.07 7.94
CA LYS A 527 14.77 -42.60 8.64
C LYS A 527 13.98 -43.65 7.85
N ASN A 528 14.12 -43.70 6.52
CA ASN A 528 13.37 -44.61 5.66
C ASN A 528 14.30 -45.44 4.77
N GLN A 529 14.85 -46.52 5.34
CA GLN A 529 15.77 -47.43 4.63
C GLN A 529 15.13 -48.07 3.39
N ASP A 530 13.84 -48.40 3.44
CA ASP A 530 13.10 -49.00 2.31
C ASP A 530 13.01 -48.03 1.12
N LEU A 531 12.85 -46.73 1.40
CA LEU A 531 12.83 -45.69 0.38
C LEU A 531 14.22 -45.52 -0.24
N PHE A 532 15.27 -45.52 0.56
CA PHE A 532 16.65 -45.44 0.09
C PHE A 532 17.03 -46.64 -0.80
N GLN A 533 16.62 -47.85 -0.41
CA GLN A 533 16.84 -49.06 -1.20
C GLN A 533 16.12 -49.00 -2.56
N LEU A 534 14.85 -48.55 -2.57
CA LEU A 534 14.06 -48.37 -3.79
C LEU A 534 14.71 -47.36 -4.76
N LEU A 535 15.28 -46.27 -4.23
CA LEU A 535 15.91 -45.21 -5.01
C LEU A 535 17.22 -45.68 -5.67
N ILE A 536 18.00 -46.52 -4.98
CA ILE A 536 19.23 -47.14 -5.52
C ILE A 536 18.89 -48.15 -6.63
N GLU A 537 17.90 -49.02 -6.41
CA GLU A 537 17.51 -50.05 -7.37
C GLU A 537 17.05 -49.48 -8.72
N ARG A 538 16.48 -48.27 -8.71
CA ARG A 538 15.95 -47.60 -9.90
C ARG A 538 16.96 -46.72 -10.65
N ARG A 539 18.22 -46.59 -10.18
CA ARG A 539 19.29 -45.76 -10.76
C ARG A 539 18.94 -44.27 -10.93
N TRP A 540 18.40 -43.63 -9.89
CA TRP A 540 18.05 -42.21 -9.94
C TRP A 540 19.24 -41.32 -9.56
N SER A 541 19.31 -40.12 -10.14
CA SER A 541 20.28 -39.10 -9.69
C SER A 541 19.73 -38.43 -8.43
N ILE A 542 20.29 -38.78 -7.29
CA ILE A 542 19.90 -38.24 -5.97
C ILE A 542 20.85 -37.11 -5.61
N VAL A 543 20.30 -35.93 -5.30
CA VAL A 543 21.08 -34.81 -4.78
C VAL A 543 20.81 -34.68 -3.29
N VAL A 544 21.82 -34.92 -2.47
CA VAL A 544 21.79 -34.70 -1.02
C VAL A 544 22.56 -33.40 -0.72
N PRO A 545 21.90 -32.33 -0.26
CA PRO A 545 22.59 -31.09 0.09
C PRO A 545 23.45 -31.31 1.35
N GLN A 546 24.78 -31.34 1.21
CA GLN A 546 25.66 -31.35 2.38
C GLN A 546 25.76 -29.93 2.96
N TYR A 547 25.38 -29.77 4.23
CA TYR A 547 25.66 -28.54 4.97
C TYR A 547 27.17 -28.44 5.23
N GLY A 548 27.82 -27.45 4.61
CA GLY A 548 29.15 -27.00 5.00
C GLY A 548 30.33 -27.77 4.40
N MET A 549 30.44 -27.84 3.07
CA MET A 549 31.73 -27.76 2.35
C MET A 549 31.48 -27.61 0.84
N ARG A 550 32.34 -26.83 0.15
CA ARG A 550 32.27 -26.61 -1.30
C ARG A 550 32.11 -27.94 -2.05
N GLY A 551 31.15 -27.96 -2.97
CA GLY A 551 30.64 -29.16 -3.61
C GLY A 551 31.68 -30.11 -4.21
N ARG A 552 31.40 -31.40 -4.02
CA ARG A 552 31.78 -32.45 -4.97
C ARG A 552 30.52 -33.27 -5.28
N LEU A 553 30.12 -33.28 -6.54
CA LEU A 553 29.29 -34.35 -7.09
C LEU A 553 30.07 -35.65 -6.93
N VAL A 554 29.55 -36.58 -6.13
CA VAL A 554 29.93 -37.98 -6.21
C VAL A 554 28.84 -38.64 -7.06
N THR A 555 29.29 -39.32 -8.12
CA THR A 555 28.44 -39.98 -9.13
C THR A 555 27.95 -41.33 -8.67
#